data_AF-A0A0F5JFS6-F1
#
_entry.id   AF-A0A0F5JFS6-F1
#
_cell.length_a   1.000
_cell.length_b   1.000
_cell.length_c   1.000
_cell.angle_alpha   90.00
_cell.angle_beta   90.00
_cell.angle_gamma   90.00
#
_symmetry.space_group_name_H-M   'P 1'
#
loop_
_entity.id
_entity.type
_entity.pdbx_description
1 polymer ?
#
loop_
_entity_poly.entity_id
_entity_poly.type
_entity_poly.pdbx_seq_one_letter_code
_entity_poly.pdbx_strand_id
1 'polypeptide(L)' 'MEKDCPRCGVSFVCRVDNIATCQCAPVNLDELQLAYVKMHYPGCLCNSCLNEIKKYFYACEVNPHYKRLKH' A
#
# COMPACT_ATOMS: atom_id res chain seq x y z
N MET A 1 3.80 -10.66 12.34
CA MET A 1 5.04 -11.02 11.63
C MET A 1 5.58 -9.77 10.95
N GLU A 2 6.90 -9.53 10.99
CA GLU A 2 7.49 -8.45 10.20
C GLU A 2 7.54 -8.89 8.73
N LYS A 3 7.11 -8.01 7.83
CA LYS A 3 7.14 -8.23 6.39
C LYS A 3 7.74 -7.00 5.71
N ASP A 4 8.49 -7.22 4.66
CA ASP A 4 8.99 -6.14 3.82
C ASP A 4 7.92 -5.70 2.83
N CYS A 5 7.71 -4.39 2.72
CA CYS A 5 6.78 -3.84 1.75
C CYS A 5 7.35 -4.00 0.34
N PRO A 6 6.67 -4.72 -0.59
CA PRO A 6 7.18 -4.93 -1.94
C PRO A 6 7.28 -3.62 -2.74
N ARG A 7 6.55 -2.57 -2.34
CA ARG A 7 6.61 -1.26 -2.99
C ARG A 7 7.78 -0.42 -2.50
N CYS A 8 8.06 -0.36 -1.20
CA CYS A 8 9.08 0.55 -0.64
C CYS A 8 10.33 -0.12 -0.05
N GLY A 9 10.29 -1.43 0.20
CA GLY A 9 11.35 -2.19 0.87
C GLY A 9 11.43 -1.96 2.39
N VAL A 10 10.53 -1.16 2.98
CA VAL A 10 10.50 -0.93 4.42
C VAL A 10 9.86 -2.12 5.11
N SER A 11 10.54 -2.64 6.13
CA SER A 11 10.00 -3.63 7.05
C SER A 11 8.89 -3.01 7.90
N PHE A 12 7.72 -3.65 7.92
CA PHE A 12 6.59 -3.21 8.71
C PHE A 12 5.91 -4.39 9.39
N VAL A 13 5.23 -4.10 10.49
CA VAL A 13 4.50 -5.11 11.25
C VAL A 13 3.17 -5.39 10.56
N CYS A 14 3.13 -6.51 9.83
CA CYS A 14 1.90 -7.03 9.25
C CYS A 14 1.29 -8.04 10.23
N ARG A 15 0.14 -7.70 10.81
CA ARG A 15 -0.70 -8.61 11.60
C ARG A 15 -1.94 -8.94 10.80
N VAL A 16 -1.79 -9.75 9.75
CA VAL A 16 -2.94 -10.17 8.92
C VAL A 16 -3.96 -10.95 9.76
N ASP A 17 -3.47 -11.68 10.77
CA ASP A 17 -4.26 -12.46 11.72
C ASP A 17 -5.12 -11.59 12.66
N ASN A 18 -4.76 -10.32 12.80
CA ASN A 18 -5.54 -9.33 13.54
C ASN A 18 -5.52 -8.01 12.78
N ILE A 19 -6.30 -8.00 11.69
CA ILE A 19 -6.42 -6.86 10.76
C ILE A 19 -6.74 -5.55 11.51
N ALA A 20 -7.50 -5.60 12.60
CA ALA A 20 -7.85 -4.44 13.42
C ALA A 20 -6.63 -3.80 14.12
N THR A 21 -5.59 -4.58 14.39
CA THR A 21 -4.31 -4.12 14.97
C THR A 21 -3.19 -3.96 13.93
N CYS A 22 -3.47 -4.23 12.66
CA CYS A 22 -2.50 -4.03 11.60
C CYS A 22 -2.23 -2.53 11.43
N GLN A 23 -0.98 -2.13 11.25
CA GLN A 23 -0.67 -0.75 10.85
C GLN A 23 -1.36 -0.36 9.53
N CYS A 24 -1.80 -1.34 8.74
CA CYS A 24 -2.58 -1.16 7.52
C CYS A 24 -4.07 -0.85 7.75
N ALA A 25 -4.64 -1.19 8.91
CA ALA A 25 -6.08 -1.07 9.22
C ALA A 25 -6.70 0.33 9.05
N PRO A 26 -6.05 1.45 9.45
CA PRO A 26 -6.68 2.76 9.35
C PRO A 26 -6.77 3.28 7.91
N VAL A 27 -6.13 2.60 6.95
CA VAL A 27 -6.15 3.05 5.55
C VAL A 27 -7.35 2.45 4.83
N ASN A 28 -8.46 3.17 4.84
CA ASN A 28 -9.62 2.84 4.01
C ASN A 28 -9.32 3.18 2.54
N LEU A 29 -9.12 2.13 1.73
CA LEU A 29 -9.06 2.19 0.27
C LEU A 29 -10.45 1.90 -0.31
N ASP A 30 -10.77 2.53 -1.43
CA ASP A 30 -11.96 2.16 -2.20
C ASP A 30 -11.74 0.87 -3.03
N GLU A 31 -12.79 0.39 -3.70
CA GLU A 31 -12.76 -0.85 -4.47
C GLU A 31 -11.73 -0.84 -5.61
N LEU A 32 -11.61 0.27 -6.34
CA LEU A 32 -10.66 0.42 -7.45
C LEU A 32 -9.22 0.47 -6.93
N GLN A 33 -9.00 1.22 -5.84
CA GLN A 33 -7.70 1.27 -5.16
C GLN A 33 -7.29 -0.11 -4.63
N LEU A 34 -8.23 -0.86 -4.06
CA LEU A 34 -7.97 -2.20 -3.54
C LEU A 34 -7.69 -3.19 -4.68
N ALA A 35 -8.45 -3.14 -5.77
CA ALA A 35 -8.23 -3.95 -6.96
C ALA A 35 -6.84 -3.68 -7.55
N TYR A 36 -6.45 -2.41 -7.65
CA TYR A 36 -5.12 -2.00 -8.07
C TYR A 36 -4.02 -2.57 -7.16
N VAL A 37 -4.19 -2.49 -5.84
CA VAL A 37 -3.21 -3.07 -4.89
C VAL A 37 -3.06 -4.57 -5.11
N LYS A 38 -4.18 -5.30 -5.24
CA LYS A 38 -4.18 -6.76 -5.46
C LYS A 38 -3.56 -7.15 -6.80
N MET A 39 -3.75 -6.34 -7.85
CA MET A 39 -3.26 -6.63 -9.19
C MET A 39 -1.76 -6.33 -9.35
N HIS A 40 -1.26 -5.28 -8.69
CA HIS A 40 0.12 -4.82 -8.87
C HIS A 40 1.09 -5.27 -7.78
N TYR A 41 0.61 -5.66 -6.59
CA TYR A 41 1.46 -6.04 -5.47
C TYR A 41 1.06 -7.42 -4.94
N PRO A 42 1.94 -8.44 -5.03
CA PRO A 42 1.64 -9.80 -4.57
C PRO A 42 1.66 -9.95 -3.03
N GLY A 43 1.86 -8.86 -2.29
CA GLY A 43 2.04 -8.88 -0.84
C GLY A 43 1.43 -7.66 -0.14
N CYS A 44 1.44 -7.69 1.18
CA CYS A 44 0.94 -6.59 1.99
C CYS A 44 1.81 -5.33 1.81
N LEU A 45 1.17 -4.18 1.66
CA LEU A 45 1.85 -2.89 1.64
C LEU A 45 1.85 -2.24 3.02
N CYS A 46 2.91 -1.47 3.31
CA CYS A 46 2.96 -0.68 4.52
C CYS A 46 1.93 0.47 4.50
N ASN A 47 1.60 1.00 5.67
CA ASN A 47 0.65 2.10 5.84
C ASN A 47 0.98 3.30 4.91
N SER A 48 2.25 3.72 4.89
CA SER A 48 2.69 4.83 4.04
C SER A 48 2.40 4.59 2.56
N CYS A 49 2.63 3.36 2.07
CA CYS A 49 2.37 3.04 0.68
C CYS A 49 0.88 3.01 0.35
N LEU A 50 0.06 2.47 1.25
CA LEU A 50 -1.40 2.48 1.09
C LEU A 50 -1.95 3.91 1.09
N ASN A 51 -1.45 4.78 1.97
CA ASN A 51 -1.84 6.19 2.01
C ASN A 51 -1.44 6.95 0.74
N GLU A 52 -0.28 6.65 0.17
CA GLU A 52 0.09 7.21 -1.12
C GLU A 52 -0.84 6.73 -2.24
N ILE A 53 -1.15 5.44 -2.31
CA ILE A 53 -2.09 4.93 -3.31
C ILE A 53 -3.43 5.66 -3.15
N LYS A 54 -3.95 5.77 -1.93
CA LYS A 54 -5.16 6.53 -1.64
C LYS A 54 -5.12 7.97 -2.17
N LYS A 55 -3.99 8.65 -1.99
CA LYS A 55 -3.82 10.06 -2.37
C LYS A 55 -3.62 10.26 -3.87
N TYR A 56 -2.89 9.37 -4.53
CA TYR A 56 -2.44 9.56 -5.92
C TYR A 56 -3.18 8.70 -6.95
N PHE A 57 -3.98 7.72 -6.54
CA PHE A 57 -4.69 6.83 -7.49
C PHE A 57 -5.59 7.58 -8.47
N TYR A 58 -6.27 8.65 -8.02
CA TYR A 58 -7.09 9.51 -8.87
C TYR A 58 -6.39 10.79 -9.33
N ALA A 59 -5.11 10.97 -8.99
CA ALA A 59 -4.37 12.13 -9.46
C ALA A 59 -4.02 11.92 -10.94
N CYS A 60 -4.52 12.80 -11.82
CA CYS A 60 -4.36 12.70 -13.27
C CYS A 60 -2.89 12.57 -13.74
N GLU A 61 -1.92 12.95 -12.91
CA GLU A 61 -0.52 13.12 -13.32
C GLU A 61 0.41 11.99 -12.89
N VAL A 62 0.04 11.16 -11.89
CA VAL A 62 1.01 10.23 -11.27
C VAL A 62 0.37 8.91 -10.86
N ASN A 63 0.68 7.84 -11.59
CA ASN A 63 0.36 6.49 -11.15
C ASN A 63 1.19 6.14 -9.88
N PRO A 64 0.55 5.70 -8.78
CA PRO A 64 1.24 5.39 -7.52
C PRO A 64 2.39 4.39 -7.66
N HIS A 65 2.35 3.48 -8.64
CA HIS A 65 3.41 2.51 -8.92
C HIS A 65 4.73 3.19 -9.32
N TYR A 66 4.68 4.23 -10.15
CA TYR A 66 5.87 4.88 -10.72
C TYR A 66 6.46 6.00 -9.87
N LYS A 67 5.80 6.35 -8.76
CA LYS A 67 6.18 7.50 -7.92
C LYS A 67 7.53 7.34 -7.20
N ARG A 68 8.06 6.12 -7.09
CA ARG A 68 9.37 5.83 -6.49
C ARG A 68 10.55 5.88 -7.48
N LEU A 69 10.32 6.12 -8.78
CA LEU A 69 11.39 6.19 -9.78
C LEU A 69 12.16 7.52 -9.79
N LYS A 70 11.98 8.38 -8.79
CA LYS A 70 12.81 9.58 -8.65
C LYS A 70 14.15 9.18 -8.02
N HIS A 71 15.14 9.01 -8.88
CA HIS A 71 16.58 9.05 -8.58
C HIS A 71 16.96 10.33 -7.83
#